data_AF-A0A3N9NZ96-F1
#
_entry.id   AF-A0A3N9NZ96-F1
#
_cell.length_a   1.000
_cell.length_b   1.000
_cell.length_c   1.000
_cell.angle_alpha   90.00
_cell.angle_beta   90.00
_cell.angle_gamma   90.00
#
_symmetry.space_group_name_H-M   'P 1'
#
loop_
_entity.id
_entity.type
_entity.pdbx_description
1 polymer ?
#
loop_
_entity_poly.entity_id
_entity_poly.type
_entity_poly.pdbx_seq_one_letter_code
_entity_poly.pdbx_strand_id
1 'polypeptide(L)'
;MRLPKGTWGAKRLRAKLQFWAKRRIQTKVTEMAHFLGMRVSMVNPANTSALAFDGSGFVQRNKKRDVAVFATGKTYHADLGASYNIGARYVLRSIHKAISEKMWLSLEAKDPSLAKRTYWTLASLIRVQQALSLQS
;
A
#
# COMPACT_ATOMS: atom_id res chain seq x y z
N MET A 1 23.62 6.23 13.15
CA MET A 1 23.34 7.17 14.27
C MET A 1 23.36 6.42 15.59
N ARG A 2 24.22 6.82 16.54
CA ARG A 2 24.18 6.28 17.91
C ARG A 2 22.97 6.88 18.63
N LEU A 3 22.12 6.02 19.19
CA LEU A 3 20.96 6.45 19.97
C LEU A 3 21.37 6.60 21.45
N PRO A 4 20.80 7.55 22.21
CA PRO A 4 21.05 7.65 23.64
C PRO A 4 20.67 6.34 24.36
N LYS A 5 21.50 5.90 25.31
CA LYS A 5 21.20 4.74 26.16
C LYS A 5 19.87 4.97 26.91
N GLY A 6 19.10 3.92 27.13
CA GLY A 6 17.79 4.01 27.81
C GLY A 6 16.62 4.52 26.96
N THR A 7 16.81 4.73 25.65
CA THR A 7 15.70 5.09 24.74
C THR A 7 15.02 3.86 24.14
N TRP A 8 13.75 3.65 24.50
CA TRP A 8 12.96 2.49 24.07
C TRP A 8 11.69 2.90 23.32
N GLY A 9 11.08 1.91 22.66
CA GLY A 9 9.78 2.05 21.97
C GLY A 9 9.68 3.28 21.06
N ALA A 10 8.61 4.06 21.25
CA ALA A 10 8.31 5.24 20.43
C ALA A 10 9.40 6.33 20.50
N LYS A 11 10.06 6.51 21.66
CA LYS A 11 11.17 7.49 21.81
C LYS A 11 12.34 7.11 20.89
N ARG A 12 12.67 5.81 20.86
CA ARG A 12 13.71 5.27 19.97
C ARG A 12 13.36 5.44 18.49
N LEU A 13 12.11 5.19 18.12
CA LEU A 13 11.65 5.35 16.74
C LEU A 13 11.71 6.81 16.28
N ARG A 14 11.25 7.75 17.13
CA ARG A 14 11.35 9.19 16.84
C ARG A 14 12.80 9.64 16.63
N ALA A 15 13.72 9.21 17.49
CA ALA A 15 15.13 9.53 17.35
C ALA A 15 15.74 8.94 16.06
N LYS A 16 15.34 7.73 15.63
CA LYS A 16 15.77 7.16 14.34
C LYS A 16 15.26 7.97 13.14
N LEU A 17 14.05 8.51 13.23
CA LEU A 17 13.37 9.21 12.15
C LEU A 17 13.54 10.73 12.20
N GLN A 18 14.32 11.27 13.14
CA GLN A 18 14.39 12.72 13.38
C GLN A 18 14.87 13.52 12.16
N PHE A 19 15.78 12.95 11.37
CA PHE A 19 16.29 13.56 10.14
C PHE A 19 15.53 13.10 8.89
N TRP A 20 14.55 12.21 9.03
CA TRP A 20 13.72 11.78 7.92
C TRP A 20 12.68 12.85 7.57
N ALA A 21 13.07 13.75 6.68
CA ALA A 21 12.29 14.91 6.24
C ALA A 21 11.09 14.57 5.32
N LYS A 22 10.37 13.47 5.60
CA LYS A 22 9.28 12.93 4.76
C LYS A 22 8.23 13.96 4.35
N ARG A 23 7.84 14.84 5.26
CA ARG A 23 6.83 15.88 4.99
C ARG A 23 7.35 16.91 3.99
N ARG A 24 8.62 17.32 4.12
CA ARG A 24 9.26 18.25 3.18
C ARG A 24 9.38 17.63 1.79
N ILE A 25 9.76 16.35 1.72
CA ILE A 25 9.80 15.61 0.44
C ILE A 25 8.41 15.56 -0.19
N GLN A 26 7.38 15.20 0.58
CA GLN A 26 5.99 15.17 0.11
C GLN A 26 5.55 16.54 -0.42
N THR A 27 5.73 17.61 0.36
CA THR A 27 5.37 18.98 -0.05
C THR A 27 6.06 19.37 -1.34
N LYS A 28 7.39 19.18 -1.43
CA LYS A 28 8.13 19.60 -2.63
C LYS A 28 7.73 18.80 -3.87
N VAL A 29 7.52 17.48 -3.73
CA VAL A 29 7.04 16.64 -4.83
C VAL A 29 5.64 17.07 -5.27
N THR A 30 4.74 17.38 -4.33
CA THR A 30 3.39 17.87 -4.65
C THR A 30 3.42 19.22 -5.36
N GLU A 31 4.25 20.17 -4.92
CA GLU A 31 4.44 21.47 -5.59
C GLU A 31 4.90 21.28 -7.04
N MET A 32 5.94 20.46 -7.25
CA MET A 32 6.46 20.20 -8.59
C MET A 32 5.46 19.45 -9.47
N ALA A 33 4.71 18.50 -8.89
CA ALA A 33 3.65 17.78 -9.60
C ALA A 33 2.56 18.76 -10.08
N HIS A 34 2.11 19.68 -9.22
CA HIS A 34 1.12 20.69 -9.58
C HIS A 34 1.66 21.69 -10.61
N PHE A 35 2.92 22.10 -10.50
CA PHE A 35 3.59 22.94 -11.49
C PHE A 35 3.57 22.30 -12.89
N LEU A 36 3.70 20.97 -12.96
CA LEU A 36 3.62 20.18 -14.19
C LEU A 36 2.19 19.75 -14.56
N GLY A 37 1.15 20.27 -13.90
CA GLY A 37 -0.25 19.95 -14.19
C GLY A 37 -0.71 18.55 -13.73
N MET A 38 0.05 17.85 -12.89
CA MET A 38 -0.31 16.54 -12.35
C MET A 38 -1.21 16.67 -11.12
N ARG A 39 -2.08 15.66 -10.91
CA ARG A 39 -2.88 15.54 -9.68
C ARG A 39 -2.21 14.58 -8.70
N VAL A 40 -2.19 14.94 -7.42
CA VAL A 40 -1.64 14.10 -6.35
C VAL A 40 -2.75 13.64 -5.41
N SER A 41 -2.76 12.34 -5.08
CA SER A 41 -3.66 11.79 -4.07
C SER A 41 -2.86 10.95 -3.08
N MET A 42 -3.14 11.15 -1.79
CA MET A 42 -2.59 10.33 -0.72
C MET A 42 -3.44 9.08 -0.51
N VAL A 43 -2.79 7.97 -0.16
CA VAL A 43 -3.44 6.72 0.24
C VAL A 43 -3.02 6.32 1.65
N ASN A 44 -3.86 5.54 2.33
CA ASN A 44 -3.50 4.99 3.64
C ASN A 44 -2.36 3.96 3.47
N PRO A 45 -1.18 4.15 4.08
CA PRO A 45 -0.03 3.28 3.89
C PRO A 45 -0.06 2.01 4.77
N ALA A 46 -1.06 1.84 5.65
CA ALA A 46 -1.11 0.69 6.54
C ALA A 46 -1.09 -0.63 5.76
N ASN A 47 -0.19 -1.54 6.13
CA ASN A 47 0.04 -2.85 5.49
C ASN A 47 0.48 -2.85 4.02
N THR A 48 0.72 -1.72 3.35
CA THR A 48 1.08 -1.72 1.92
C THR A 48 2.35 -2.51 1.63
N SER A 49 3.33 -2.44 2.54
CA SER A 49 4.59 -3.17 2.45
C SER A 49 4.60 -4.45 3.29
N ALA A 50 3.52 -4.76 4.01
CA ALA A 50 3.39 -5.95 4.84
C ALA A 50 2.61 -7.08 4.14
N LEU A 51 1.83 -6.74 3.12
CA LEU A 51 1.07 -7.69 2.31
C LEU A 51 1.75 -7.93 0.97
N ALA A 52 1.73 -9.18 0.52
CA ALA A 52 2.21 -9.59 -0.79
C ALA A 52 1.27 -9.02 -1.87
N PHE A 53 1.84 -8.41 -2.91
CA PHE A 53 1.02 -7.75 -3.93
C PHE A 53 0.18 -8.76 -4.74
N ASP A 54 0.60 -10.02 -4.80
CA ASP A 54 -0.10 -11.13 -5.45
C ASP A 54 -1.28 -11.67 -4.61
N GLY A 55 -1.53 -11.07 -3.44
CA GLY A 55 -2.63 -11.47 -2.57
C GLY A 55 -2.34 -12.69 -1.71
N SER A 56 -1.11 -13.19 -1.65
CA SER A 56 -0.74 -14.37 -0.85
C SER A 56 -0.73 -14.12 0.68
N GLY A 57 -1.15 -12.95 1.15
CA GLY A 57 -1.16 -12.59 2.58
C GLY A 57 0.09 -11.85 3.05
N PHE A 58 0.46 -12.04 4.31
CA PHE A 58 1.58 -11.31 4.93
C PHE A 58 2.94 -11.82 4.47
N VAL A 59 3.87 -10.89 4.25
CA VAL A 59 5.25 -11.21 3.84
C VAL A 59 6.19 -11.31 5.02
N GLN A 60 7.21 -12.16 4.90
CA GLN A 60 8.35 -12.18 5.82
C GLN A 60 9.49 -11.33 5.25
N ARG A 61 10.14 -10.51 6.08
CA ARG A 61 11.24 -9.66 5.62
C ARG A 61 12.58 -10.17 6.08
N ASN A 62 13.59 -9.96 5.24
CA ASN A 62 14.98 -10.19 5.63
C ASN A 62 15.42 -9.20 6.74
N LYS A 63 16.62 -9.44 7.31
CA LYS A 63 17.19 -8.61 8.38
C LYS A 63 17.31 -7.12 8.01
N LYS A 64 17.63 -6.82 6.75
CA LYS A 64 17.77 -5.46 6.21
C LYS A 64 16.43 -4.80 5.86
N ARG A 65 15.35 -5.58 5.76
CA ARG A 65 13.97 -5.20 5.45
C ARG A 65 13.73 -4.63 4.05
N ASP A 66 14.69 -4.79 3.15
CA ASP A 66 14.61 -4.38 1.74
C ASP A 66 14.04 -5.48 0.83
N VAL A 67 14.12 -6.75 1.27
CA VAL A 67 13.58 -7.91 0.56
C VAL A 67 12.50 -8.57 1.40
N ALA A 68 11.43 -9.00 0.72
CA ALA A 68 10.27 -9.69 1.26
C ALA A 68 10.11 -11.06 0.59
N VAL A 69 9.83 -12.09 1.38
CA VAL A 69 9.47 -13.44 0.94
C VAL A 69 7.98 -13.63 1.16
N PHE A 70 7.28 -14.01 0.10
CA PHE A 70 5.83 -14.21 0.10
C PHE A 70 5.50 -15.60 0.63
N ALA A 71 4.24 -15.82 1.01
CA ALA A 71 3.79 -17.14 1.45
C ALA A 71 3.95 -18.21 0.36
N THR A 72 3.97 -17.80 -0.90
CA THR A 72 4.22 -18.63 -2.09
C THR A 72 5.70 -19.00 -2.28
N GLY A 73 6.62 -18.52 -1.43
CA GLY A 73 8.07 -18.68 -1.60
C GLY A 73 8.72 -17.66 -2.55
N LYS A 74 7.92 -16.83 -3.23
CA LYS A 74 8.41 -15.76 -4.11
C LYS A 74 9.20 -14.72 -3.30
N THR A 75 10.40 -14.39 -3.77
CA THR A 75 11.25 -13.35 -3.16
C THR A 75 11.17 -12.08 -4.01
N TYR A 76 10.96 -10.92 -3.36
CA TYR A 76 10.73 -9.66 -4.05
C TYR A 76 11.19 -8.44 -3.26
N HIS A 77 11.43 -7.32 -3.93
CA HIS A 77 11.75 -6.06 -3.25
C HIS A 77 10.55 -5.50 -2.48
N ALA A 78 10.75 -5.20 -1.20
CA ALA A 78 9.69 -4.74 -0.31
C ALA A 78 9.06 -3.41 -0.77
N ASP A 79 9.90 -2.47 -1.24
CA ASP A 79 9.46 -1.15 -1.69
C ASP A 79 8.67 -1.23 -3.01
N LEU A 80 9.09 -2.12 -3.92
CA LEU A 80 8.39 -2.32 -5.21
C LEU A 80 7.02 -2.96 -4.97
N GLY A 81 6.95 -3.99 -4.13
CA GLY A 81 5.67 -4.59 -3.71
C GLY A 81 4.74 -3.57 -3.03
N ALA A 82 5.29 -2.70 -2.18
CA ALA A 82 4.53 -1.63 -1.54
C ALA A 82 3.97 -0.62 -2.55
N SER A 83 4.76 -0.27 -3.56
CA SER A 83 4.40 0.68 -4.62
C SER A 83 3.20 0.16 -5.43
N TYR A 84 3.18 -1.13 -5.78
CA TYR A 84 2.01 -1.75 -6.43
C TYR A 84 0.76 -1.68 -5.56
N ASN A 85 0.86 -2.00 -4.27
CA ASN A 85 -0.27 -1.94 -3.36
C ASN A 85 -0.79 -0.50 -3.15
N ILE A 86 0.11 0.49 -3.14
CA ILE A 86 -0.26 1.92 -3.09
C ILE A 86 -1.08 2.32 -4.32
N GLY A 87 -0.61 1.97 -5.52
CA GLY A 87 -1.31 2.25 -6.77
C GLY A 87 -2.66 1.54 -6.83
N ALA A 88 -2.68 0.24 -6.50
CA ALA A 88 -3.89 -0.56 -6.50
C ALA A 88 -4.98 0.01 -5.59
N ARG A 89 -4.61 0.48 -4.39
CA ARG A 89 -5.56 1.10 -3.45
C ARG A 89 -6.18 2.38 -3.98
N TYR A 90 -5.44 3.20 -4.70
CA TYR A 90 -5.98 4.40 -5.32
C TYR A 90 -7.04 4.03 -6.36
N VAL A 91 -6.70 3.11 -7.27
CA VAL A 91 -7.58 2.68 -8.36
C VAL A 91 -8.83 1.98 -7.83
N LEU A 92 -8.68 1.05 -6.87
CA LEU A 92 -9.80 0.39 -6.21
C LEU A 92 -10.72 1.41 -5.50
N ARG A 93 -10.15 2.44 -4.88
CA ARG A 93 -10.94 3.50 -4.23
C ARG A 93 -11.75 4.29 -5.27
N SER A 94 -11.18 4.59 -6.43
CA SER A 94 -11.93 5.25 -7.50
C SER A 94 -13.04 4.37 -8.06
N ILE A 95 -12.79 3.06 -8.25
CA ILE A 95 -13.80 2.10 -8.71
C ILE A 95 -14.94 1.99 -7.69
N HIS A 96 -14.63 1.76 -6.42
CA HIS A 96 -15.63 1.66 -5.35
C HIS A 96 -16.52 2.91 -5.31
N LYS A 97 -15.93 4.10 -5.44
CA LYS A 97 -16.72 5.35 -5.49
C LYS A 97 -17.61 5.50 -6.71
N ALA A 98 -17.29 4.84 -7.82
CA ALA A 98 -17.99 4.99 -9.09
C ALA A 98 -19.13 3.97 -9.27
N ILE A 99 -19.06 2.82 -8.61
CA ILE A 99 -20.06 1.76 -8.74
C ILE A 99 -21.08 1.78 -7.59
N SER A 100 -22.19 1.05 -7.74
CA SER A 100 -23.21 0.94 -6.69
C SER A 100 -22.76 0.06 -5.53
N GLU A 101 -23.29 0.33 -4.33
CA GLU A 101 -23.01 -0.46 -3.12
C GLU A 101 -23.37 -1.94 -3.31
N LYS A 102 -24.50 -2.24 -3.97
CA LYS A 102 -24.92 -3.62 -4.28
C LYS A 102 -23.87 -4.36 -5.12
N MET A 103 -23.28 -3.66 -6.10
CA MET A 103 -22.24 -4.23 -6.95
C MET A 103 -20.95 -4.45 -6.15
N TRP A 104 -20.57 -3.48 -5.32
CA TRP A 104 -19.39 -3.61 -4.45
C TRP A 104 -19.54 -4.78 -3.46
N LEU A 105 -20.70 -4.91 -2.81
CA LEU A 105 -20.99 -6.04 -1.90
C LEU A 105 -20.92 -7.39 -2.62
N SER A 106 -21.35 -7.47 -3.88
CA SER A 106 -21.21 -8.70 -4.69
C SER A 106 -19.74 -9.04 -4.96
N LEU A 107 -18.89 -8.05 -5.19
CA LEU A 107 -17.45 -8.25 -5.33
C LEU A 107 -16.81 -8.69 -4.01
N GLU A 108 -17.18 -8.05 -2.90
CA GLU A 108 -16.69 -8.39 -1.56
C GLU A 108 -17.10 -9.80 -1.13
N ALA A 109 -18.30 -10.25 -1.49
CA ALA A 109 -18.72 -11.63 -1.26
C ALA A 109 -17.85 -12.66 -1.99
N LYS A 110 -17.31 -12.31 -3.17
CA LYS A 110 -16.39 -13.16 -3.94
C LYS A 110 -14.94 -13.06 -3.43
N ASP A 111 -14.52 -11.88 -2.97
CA ASP A 111 -13.19 -11.62 -2.41
C ASP A 111 -13.31 -10.91 -1.05
N PRO A 112 -13.32 -11.66 0.07
CA PRO A 112 -13.43 -11.09 1.41
C PRO A 112 -12.29 -10.14 1.79
N SER A 113 -11.16 -10.15 1.07
CA SER A 113 -10.08 -9.18 1.29
C SER A 113 -10.49 -7.73 0.98
N LEU A 114 -11.57 -7.54 0.21
CA LEU A 114 -12.11 -6.24 -0.15
C LEU A 114 -12.81 -5.53 1.03
N ALA A 115 -13.22 -6.25 2.07
CA ALA A 115 -13.90 -5.69 3.25
C ALA A 115 -13.08 -4.61 3.96
N LYS A 116 -11.74 -4.71 3.91
CA LYS A 116 -10.83 -3.77 4.57
C LYS A 116 -9.89 -3.14 3.56
N ARG A 117 -10.02 -1.82 3.36
CA ARG A 117 -9.14 -1.03 2.47
C ARG A 117 -7.64 -1.19 2.74
N THR A 118 -7.26 -1.45 4.00
CA THR A 118 -5.87 -1.70 4.39
C THR A 118 -5.35 -3.08 3.98
N TYR A 119 -6.21 -3.95 3.43
CA TYR A 119 -5.87 -5.26 2.91
C TYR A 119 -5.90 -5.33 1.39
N TRP A 120 -6.33 -4.26 0.72
CA TRP A 120 -6.32 -4.20 -0.73
C TRP A 120 -4.88 -4.25 -1.27
N THR A 121 -4.67 -5.18 -2.21
CA THR A 121 -3.41 -5.41 -2.92
C THR A 121 -3.59 -5.27 -4.43
N LEU A 122 -2.51 -5.41 -5.20
CA LEU A 122 -2.59 -5.47 -6.66
C LEU A 122 -3.48 -6.62 -7.15
N ALA A 123 -3.39 -7.80 -6.53
CA ALA A 123 -4.27 -8.92 -6.85
C ALA A 123 -5.75 -8.59 -6.62
N SER A 124 -6.10 -7.86 -5.56
CA SER A 124 -7.47 -7.37 -5.35
C SER A 124 -7.94 -6.51 -6.54
N LEU A 125 -7.09 -5.61 -7.04
CA LEU A 125 -7.41 -4.78 -8.21
C LEU A 125 -7.65 -5.63 -9.47
N ILE A 126 -6.76 -6.58 -9.74
CA ILE A 126 -6.88 -7.47 -10.92
C ILE A 126 -8.18 -8.27 -10.85
N ARG A 127 -8.50 -8.86 -9.70
CA ARG A 127 -9.75 -9.62 -9.50
C ARG A 127 -10.99 -8.74 -9.67
N VAL A 128 -10.97 -7.52 -9.13
CA VAL A 128 -12.08 -6.57 -9.32
C VAL A 128 -12.22 -6.21 -10.80
N GLN A 129 -11.14 -5.89 -11.52
CA GLN A 129 -11.22 -5.59 -12.94
C GLN A 129 -11.78 -6.75 -13.75
N GLN A 130 -11.30 -7.98 -13.52
CA GLN A 130 -11.80 -9.18 -14.20
C GLN A 130 -13.29 -9.41 -13.94
N ALA A 131 -13.73 -9.24 -12.70
CA ALA A 131 -15.13 -9.40 -12.34
C ALA A 131 -16.03 -8.33 -13.00
N LEU A 132 -15.54 -7.10 -13.15
CA LEU A 132 -16.25 -6.01 -13.83
C LEU A 132 -16.31 -6.21 -15.35
N SER A 133 -15.22 -6.69 -15.98
CA SER A 133 -15.18 -6.93 -17.42
C SER A 133 -16.04 -8.11 -17.87
N LEU A 134 -16.33 -9.06 -16.98
CA LEU A 134 -17.22 -10.19 -17.27
C LEU A 134 -18.71 -9.82 -17.16
N GLN A 135 -19.04 -8.62 -16.70
CA GLN A 135 -20.42 -8.14 -16.52
C GLN A 135 -20.85 -7.14 -17.60
N SER A 136 -19.92 -6.68 -18.44
CA SER A 136 -20.13 -5.82 -19.61
C SER A 136 -20.25 -6.66 -20.88
#